data_AF-A0A2T2UY79-F1
#
_entry.id   AF-A0A2T2UY79-F1
#
_cell.length_a   1.000
_cell.length_b   1.000
_cell.length_c   1.000
_cell.angle_alpha   90.00
_cell.angle_beta   90.00
_cell.angle_gamma   90.00
#
_symmetry.space_group_name_H-M   'P 1'
#
loop_
_entity.id
_entity.type
_entity.pdbx_description
1 polymer ?
#
loop_
_entity_poly.entity_id
_entity_poly.type
_entity_poly.pdbx_seq_one_letter_code
_entity_poly.pdbx_strand_id
1 'polypeptide(L)'
;NKRYASPIGRYPFLPVPGNHDYINTEYGLKNWRAIFDRPLFYVQDSPSAAIFFLNSNYLVDQHQQIDDARQEALFRKWFVSADSSETPSWLERQLGKREDRPFKIVAMHHPLISFSWHHSDWHNESFGPNLAPKRDALIRLLQKHDVQVALSGHEHLYEHSLTSSPGGAAGQTPLHTVITSGGGVPPRETASPAKVRERRADFRRSGFDVSLQKQASTYHYTRMNVTPDTLTLSTYGINAGRAQRTSLVERIRIAAPPPDEQRDGATGPAAR
;
A
#
# COMPACT_ATOMS: atom_id res chain seq x y z
N ASN A 1 -4.75 7.02 -39.01
CA ASN A 1 -5.01 7.74 -37.74
C ASN A 1 -6.02 7.03 -36.87
N LYS A 2 -5.61 5.96 -36.17
CA LYS A 2 -6.44 5.35 -35.11
C LYS A 2 -6.30 6.24 -33.88
N ARG A 3 -7.25 7.15 -33.68
CA ARG A 3 -7.42 7.83 -32.39
C ARG A 3 -7.68 6.73 -31.37
N TYR A 4 -6.73 6.49 -30.45
CA TYR A 4 -7.03 5.79 -29.22
C TYR A 4 -8.20 6.55 -28.56
N ALA A 5 -9.39 5.97 -28.59
CA ALA A 5 -10.48 6.44 -27.76
C ALA A 5 -10.03 6.20 -26.32
N SER A 6 -9.39 7.21 -25.72
CA SER A 6 -8.73 7.07 -24.43
C SER A 6 -9.77 6.66 -23.37
N PRO A 7 -9.58 5.54 -22.65
CA PRO A 7 -10.42 5.18 -21.52
C PRO A 7 -10.45 6.26 -20.43
N ILE A 8 -9.45 7.15 -20.42
CA ILE A 8 -9.26 8.23 -19.43
C ILE A 8 -10.44 9.21 -19.40
N GLY A 9 -11.27 9.26 -20.45
CA GLY A 9 -12.49 10.09 -20.47
C GLY A 9 -13.79 9.40 -20.04
N ARG A 10 -13.79 8.08 -19.81
CA ARG A 10 -15.01 7.30 -19.52
C ARG A 10 -15.16 6.84 -18.08
N TYR A 11 -14.07 6.83 -17.32
CA TYR A 11 -14.06 6.44 -15.92
C TYR A 11 -13.19 7.41 -15.12
N PRO A 12 -13.58 7.75 -13.87
CA PRO A 12 -12.72 8.53 -12.98
C PRO A 12 -11.36 7.84 -12.80
N PHE A 13 -10.28 8.59 -12.96
CA PHE A 13 -8.92 8.13 -12.69
C PHE A 13 -8.41 8.79 -11.40
N LEU A 14 -7.93 7.98 -10.46
CA LEU A 14 -7.43 8.41 -9.16
C LEU A 14 -5.94 8.02 -9.04
N PRO A 15 -5.04 8.85 -9.58
CA PRO A 15 -3.61 8.54 -9.66
C PRO A 15 -2.86 8.83 -8.35
N VAL A 16 -1.75 8.13 -8.17
CA VAL A 16 -0.66 8.46 -7.25
C VAL A 16 0.62 8.49 -8.06
N PRO A 17 1.52 9.46 -7.88
CA PRO A 17 2.77 9.48 -8.61
C PRO A 17 3.71 8.37 -8.12
N GLY A 18 4.41 7.74 -9.06
CA GLY A 18 5.52 6.84 -8.79
C GLY A 18 6.88 7.50 -8.99
N ASN A 19 7.96 6.78 -8.72
CA ASN A 19 9.32 7.31 -8.89
C ASN A 19 9.59 7.76 -10.34
N HIS A 20 9.00 7.09 -11.34
CA HIS A 20 9.12 7.48 -12.74
C HIS A 20 8.49 8.86 -13.06
N ASP A 21 7.56 9.35 -12.24
CA ASP A 21 7.05 10.72 -12.33
C ASP A 21 8.03 11.76 -11.74
N TYR A 22 9.16 11.30 -11.20
CA TYR A 22 10.24 12.12 -10.64
C TYR A 22 11.57 11.97 -11.39
N ILE A 23 11.68 11.14 -12.43
CA ILE A 23 12.96 10.95 -13.15
C ILE A 23 13.49 12.26 -13.76
N ASN A 24 12.61 13.05 -14.36
CA ASN A 24 12.98 14.35 -14.92
C ASN A 24 12.67 15.43 -13.88
N THR A 25 13.69 15.96 -13.22
CA THR A 25 13.53 16.96 -12.14
C THR A 25 12.88 18.26 -12.63
N GLU A 26 13.04 18.59 -13.92
CA GLU A 26 12.44 19.78 -14.51
C GLU A 26 10.95 19.58 -14.84
N TYR A 27 10.59 18.41 -15.37
CA TYR A 27 9.28 18.18 -15.99
C TYR A 27 8.43 17.08 -15.35
N GLY A 28 9.01 16.09 -14.67
CA GLY A 28 8.31 14.87 -14.23
C GLY A 28 7.05 15.18 -13.42
N LEU A 29 7.23 15.73 -12.21
CA LEU A 29 6.11 16.02 -11.32
C LEU A 29 5.22 17.14 -11.89
N LYS A 30 5.78 18.07 -12.67
CA LYS A 30 5.01 19.12 -13.34
C LYS A 30 4.06 18.53 -14.38
N ASN A 31 4.51 17.57 -15.17
CA ASN A 31 3.70 16.87 -16.16
C ASN A 31 2.61 16.05 -15.49
N TRP A 32 2.93 15.34 -14.41
CA TRP A 32 1.94 14.61 -13.62
C TRP A 32 0.84 15.55 -13.13
N ARG A 33 1.20 16.71 -12.56
CA ARG A 33 0.24 17.71 -12.09
C ARG A 33 -0.60 18.30 -13.22
N ALA A 34 0.01 18.58 -14.36
CA ALA A 34 -0.69 19.14 -15.53
C ALA A 34 -1.74 18.18 -16.11
N ILE A 35 -1.53 16.87 -16.01
CA ILE A 35 -2.45 15.85 -16.55
C ILE A 35 -3.58 15.55 -15.55
N PHE A 36 -3.24 15.41 -14.27
CA PHE A 36 -4.17 14.83 -13.30
C PHE A 36 -4.86 15.85 -12.38
N ASP A 37 -4.26 17.03 -12.15
CA ASP A 37 -4.77 18.08 -11.28
C ASP A 37 -5.35 17.54 -9.94
N ARG A 38 -4.55 16.72 -9.25
CA ARG A 38 -4.90 16.10 -7.96
C ARG A 38 -3.87 16.46 -6.88
N PRO A 39 -4.29 16.58 -5.61
CA PRO A 39 -3.34 16.61 -4.50
C PRO A 39 -2.44 15.38 -4.48
N LEU A 40 -1.24 15.51 -3.92
CA LEU A 40 -0.31 14.37 -3.74
C LEU A 40 -0.73 13.42 -2.61
N PHE A 41 -1.62 13.89 -1.74
CA PHE A 41 -2.23 13.15 -0.65
C PHE A 41 -3.72 13.49 -0.61
N TYR A 42 -4.59 12.49 -0.75
CA TYR A 42 -6.03 12.70 -0.73
C TYR A 42 -6.76 11.43 -0.30
N VAL A 43 -8.04 11.58 0.04
CA VAL A 43 -8.90 10.46 0.42
C VAL A 43 -10.10 10.44 -0.53
N GLN A 44 -10.48 9.25 -0.99
CA GLN A 44 -11.76 9.00 -1.64
C GLN A 44 -12.66 8.24 -0.68
N ASP A 45 -13.75 8.87 -0.28
CA ASP A 45 -14.75 8.26 0.59
C ASP A 45 -15.88 7.59 -0.21
N SER A 46 -16.45 6.56 0.42
CA SER A 46 -17.71 5.91 0.09
C SER A 46 -18.36 5.41 1.39
N PRO A 47 -19.64 5.04 1.40
CA PRO A 47 -20.30 4.55 2.60
C PRO A 47 -19.61 3.33 3.25
N SER A 48 -19.00 2.46 2.44
CA SER A 48 -18.39 1.21 2.92
C SER A 48 -16.86 1.24 2.98
N ALA A 49 -16.21 2.25 2.38
CA ALA A 49 -14.76 2.33 2.37
C ALA A 49 -14.21 3.75 2.29
N ALA A 50 -13.01 3.93 2.82
CA ALA A 50 -12.14 5.06 2.55
C ALA A 50 -10.82 4.60 1.92
N ILE A 51 -10.45 5.22 0.81
CA ILE A 51 -9.19 4.96 0.11
C ILE A 51 -8.26 6.15 0.28
N PHE A 52 -7.10 5.93 0.89
CA PHE A 52 -6.06 6.92 1.18
C PHE A 52 -4.97 6.82 0.13
N PHE A 53 -4.83 7.85 -0.68
CA PHE A 53 -3.83 7.93 -1.74
C PHE A 53 -2.60 8.67 -1.22
N LEU A 54 -1.45 8.00 -1.18
CA LEU A 54 -0.23 8.49 -0.53
C LEU A 54 0.93 8.61 -1.51
N ASN A 55 1.54 9.78 -1.61
CA ASN A 55 2.77 9.94 -2.37
C ASN A 55 3.98 9.35 -1.62
N SER A 56 4.29 8.09 -1.91
CA SER A 56 5.41 7.36 -1.29
C SER A 56 6.80 7.83 -1.72
N ASN A 57 6.94 8.78 -2.66
CA ASN A 57 8.24 9.39 -2.97
C ASN A 57 8.75 10.30 -1.84
N TYR A 58 7.88 10.71 -0.92
CA TYR A 58 8.29 11.40 0.31
C TYR A 58 8.86 10.44 1.37
N LEU A 59 8.68 9.13 1.19
CA LEU A 59 9.33 8.10 2.01
C LEU A 59 10.62 7.59 1.35
N VAL A 60 10.54 7.23 0.07
CA VAL A 60 11.64 6.65 -0.71
C VAL A 60 11.96 7.61 -1.86
N ASP A 61 12.97 8.45 -1.68
CA ASP A 61 13.37 9.45 -2.67
C ASP A 61 14.42 8.87 -3.63
N GLN A 62 13.98 8.03 -4.55
CA GLN A 62 14.87 7.33 -5.49
C GLN A 62 15.66 8.26 -6.42
N HIS A 63 15.23 9.51 -6.55
CA HIS A 63 15.82 10.50 -7.44
C HIS A 63 16.49 11.67 -6.70
N GLN A 64 16.62 11.57 -5.37
CA GLN A 64 17.36 12.53 -4.53
C GLN A 64 16.95 13.98 -4.79
N GLN A 65 15.64 14.21 -4.92
CA GLN A 65 15.08 15.54 -5.18
C GLN A 65 14.87 16.36 -3.91
N ILE A 66 14.88 15.72 -2.74
CA ILE A 66 14.74 16.38 -1.43
C ILE A 66 15.89 15.96 -0.53
N ASP A 67 16.40 16.91 0.25
CA ASP A 67 17.40 16.59 1.27
C ASP A 67 16.80 15.79 2.45
N ASP A 68 17.68 15.18 3.24
CA ASP A 68 17.32 14.31 4.37
C ASP A 68 16.42 15.01 5.41
N ALA A 69 16.72 16.27 5.74
CA ALA A 69 15.95 17.04 6.71
C ALA A 69 14.54 17.33 6.17
N ARG A 70 14.43 17.63 4.88
CA ARG A 70 13.16 17.83 4.19
C ARG A 70 12.37 16.53 4.10
N GLN A 71 13.02 15.42 3.81
CA GLN A 71 12.38 14.10 3.75
C GLN A 71 11.81 13.73 5.13
N GLU A 72 12.57 13.90 6.21
CA GLU A 72 12.07 13.66 7.57
C GLU A 72 10.89 14.58 7.91
N ALA A 73 10.98 15.87 7.62
CA ALA A 73 9.88 16.81 7.85
C ALA A 73 8.60 16.44 7.06
N LEU A 74 8.76 15.95 5.82
CA LEU A 74 7.64 15.48 5.01
C LEU A 74 7.06 14.17 5.55
N PHE A 75 7.90 13.24 6.00
CA PHE A 75 7.46 12.02 6.67
C PHE A 75 6.58 12.34 7.88
N ARG A 76 7.06 13.22 8.77
CA ARG A 76 6.33 13.63 9.98
C ARG A 76 5.03 14.37 9.68
N LYS A 77 5.06 15.22 8.67
CA LYS A 77 3.88 15.99 8.26
C LYS A 77 2.78 15.10 7.66
N TRP A 78 3.15 14.12 6.85
CA TRP A 78 2.19 13.41 6.00
C TRP A 78 1.85 11.99 6.44
N PHE A 79 2.78 11.25 7.06
CA PHE A 79 2.61 9.83 7.36
C PHE A 79 2.45 9.56 8.85
N VAL A 80 3.48 9.79 9.66
CA VAL A 80 3.48 9.43 11.09
C VAL A 80 4.10 10.58 11.87
N SER A 81 3.39 11.15 12.84
CA SER A 81 3.94 12.24 13.64
C SER A 81 5.09 11.75 14.54
N ALA A 82 5.79 12.65 15.21
CA ALA A 82 6.72 12.26 16.26
C ALA A 82 5.90 11.97 17.54
N ASP A 83 6.35 11.01 18.36
CA ASP A 83 5.64 10.65 19.61
C ASP A 83 5.44 11.85 20.55
N SER A 84 6.34 12.83 20.51
CA SER A 84 6.28 14.08 21.27
C SER A 84 5.44 15.18 20.62
N SER A 85 4.83 14.93 19.46
CA SER A 85 4.11 15.95 18.70
C SER A 85 2.68 16.11 19.20
N GLU A 86 2.28 17.34 19.52
CA GLU A 86 0.88 17.68 19.79
C GLU A 86 0.02 17.74 18.51
N THR A 87 0.65 17.74 17.32
CA THR A 87 -0.06 17.81 16.04
C THR A 87 0.06 16.49 15.30
N PRO A 88 -1.02 15.68 15.19
CA PRO A 88 -0.99 14.46 14.40
C PRO A 88 -0.68 14.74 12.93
N SER A 89 -0.03 13.79 12.26
CA SER A 89 0.26 13.83 10.83
C SER A 89 -1.02 13.94 10.00
N TRP A 90 -0.91 14.26 8.71
CA TRP A 90 -2.09 14.24 7.83
C TRP A 90 -2.78 12.88 7.83
N LEU A 91 -2.03 11.77 7.70
CA LEU A 91 -2.61 10.43 7.63
C LEU A 91 -3.27 10.02 8.95
N GLU A 92 -2.65 10.31 10.09
CA GLU A 92 -3.24 10.09 11.42
C GLU A 92 -4.59 10.82 11.55
N ARG A 93 -4.63 12.10 11.16
CA ARG A 93 -5.90 12.87 11.16
C ARG A 93 -6.95 12.29 10.22
N GLN A 94 -6.56 11.81 9.04
CA GLN A 94 -7.53 11.28 8.08
C GLN A 94 -8.07 9.92 8.49
N LEU A 95 -7.22 9.06 9.10
CA LEU A 95 -7.61 7.76 9.63
C LEU A 95 -8.55 7.92 10.82
N GLY A 96 -8.22 8.80 11.77
CA GLY A 96 -9.08 9.08 12.93
C GLY A 96 -10.46 9.65 12.58
N LYS A 97 -10.56 10.42 11.48
CA LYS A 97 -11.87 10.91 10.98
C LYS A 97 -12.77 9.82 10.40
N ARG A 98 -12.27 8.59 10.26
CA ARG A 98 -12.88 7.50 9.48
C ARG A 98 -12.80 6.18 10.23
N GLU A 99 -12.82 6.25 11.56
CA GLU A 99 -12.89 5.06 12.41
C GLU A 99 -14.17 4.27 12.14
N ASP A 100 -15.25 4.97 11.76
CA ASP A 100 -16.55 4.41 11.37
C ASP A 100 -16.57 3.72 9.99
N ARG A 101 -15.50 3.80 9.20
CA ARG A 101 -15.45 3.18 7.86
C ARG A 101 -15.16 1.69 7.97
N PRO A 102 -16.02 0.80 7.41
CA PRO A 102 -15.80 -0.65 7.45
C PRO A 102 -14.47 -1.07 6.83
N PHE A 103 -14.11 -0.44 5.71
CA PHE A 103 -12.86 -0.73 5.01
C PHE A 103 -12.00 0.52 4.86
N LYS A 104 -10.77 0.46 5.39
CA LYS A 104 -9.72 1.46 5.18
C LYS A 104 -8.65 0.85 4.29
N ILE A 105 -8.34 1.54 3.20
CA ILE A 105 -7.48 1.04 2.11
C ILE A 105 -6.44 2.10 1.80
N VAL A 106 -5.16 1.75 1.79
CA VAL A 106 -4.10 2.63 1.34
C VAL A 106 -3.72 2.29 -0.09
N ALA A 107 -3.46 3.30 -0.92
CA ALA A 107 -2.89 3.17 -2.25
C ALA A 107 -1.64 4.06 -2.36
N MET A 108 -0.51 3.47 -2.73
CA MET A 108 0.75 4.18 -2.93
C MET A 108 1.61 3.52 -4.01
N HIS A 109 2.73 4.12 -4.41
CA HIS A 109 3.59 3.49 -5.43
C HIS A 109 4.53 2.44 -4.84
N HIS A 110 5.31 2.80 -3.82
CA HIS A 110 6.32 1.93 -3.21
C HIS A 110 5.69 0.93 -2.22
N PRO A 111 5.95 -0.39 -2.34
CA PRO A 111 5.39 -1.40 -1.44
C PRO A 111 6.00 -1.32 -0.04
N LEU A 112 5.16 -1.29 1.00
CA LEU A 112 5.65 -1.45 2.39
C LEU A 112 6.27 -2.81 2.60
N ILE A 113 5.70 -3.84 1.98
CA ILE A 113 6.18 -5.21 2.07
C ILE A 113 6.36 -5.73 0.66
N SER A 114 7.60 -6.10 0.34
CA SER A 114 7.94 -6.85 -0.85
C SER A 114 8.88 -7.97 -0.44
N PHE A 115 8.61 -9.16 -0.96
CA PHE A 115 9.50 -10.29 -0.94
C PHE A 115 10.35 -10.35 -2.21
N SER A 116 10.27 -9.35 -3.10
CA SER A 116 10.84 -9.31 -4.44
C SER A 116 11.93 -8.22 -4.57
N TRP A 117 12.32 -7.80 -5.77
CA TRP A 117 13.54 -7.00 -5.98
C TRP A 117 13.58 -5.76 -5.08
N HIS A 118 12.49 -5.02 -4.99
CA HIS A 118 12.40 -3.74 -4.31
C HIS A 118 12.27 -3.83 -2.78
N HIS A 119 12.43 -5.03 -2.19
CA HIS A 119 12.68 -5.14 -0.75
C HIS A 119 13.88 -4.30 -0.31
N SER A 120 14.95 -4.28 -1.13
CA SER A 120 16.19 -3.56 -0.82
C SER A 120 16.04 -2.04 -0.83
N ASP A 121 14.97 -1.49 -1.41
CA ASP A 121 14.74 -0.04 -1.44
C ASP A 121 14.65 0.53 -0.02
N TRP A 122 14.12 -0.25 0.93
CA TRP A 122 14.03 0.11 2.35
C TRP A 122 15.35 0.10 3.12
N HIS A 123 16.42 -0.35 2.47
CA HIS A 123 17.77 -0.45 3.02
C HIS A 123 18.79 0.33 2.19
N ASN A 124 18.33 1.13 1.22
CA ASN A 124 19.19 1.94 0.37
C ASN A 124 19.30 3.37 0.92
N GLU A 125 20.40 3.69 1.58
CA GLU A 125 20.65 5.00 2.18
C GLU A 125 20.65 6.14 1.15
N SER A 126 20.93 5.85 -0.12
CA SER A 126 20.84 6.84 -1.20
C SER A 126 19.40 7.26 -1.53
N PHE A 127 18.38 6.56 -1.01
CA PHE A 127 16.97 6.92 -1.16
C PHE A 127 16.42 7.67 0.06
N GLY A 128 17.26 7.89 1.07
CA GLY A 128 16.96 8.62 2.29
C GLY A 128 17.39 7.89 3.57
N PRO A 129 17.45 8.61 4.69
CA PRO A 129 17.82 8.02 5.98
C PRO A 129 16.65 7.28 6.62
N ASN A 130 16.97 6.24 7.41
CA ASN A 130 16.01 5.55 8.28
C ASN A 130 14.77 4.99 7.56
N LEU A 131 14.93 4.52 6.31
CA LEU A 131 13.82 4.04 5.49
C LEU A 131 13.07 2.85 6.13
N ALA A 132 13.78 1.81 6.58
CA ALA A 132 13.17 0.69 7.28
C ALA A 132 12.43 1.13 8.57
N PRO A 133 13.00 1.94 9.47
CA PRO A 133 12.24 2.54 10.59
C PRO A 133 10.99 3.32 10.18
N LYS A 134 11.05 4.14 9.11
CA LYS A 134 9.89 4.89 8.60
C LYS A 134 8.78 3.97 8.07
N ARG A 135 9.16 2.92 7.33
CA ARG A 135 8.26 1.85 6.88
C ARG A 135 7.58 1.16 8.06
N ASP A 136 8.36 0.79 9.05
CA ASP A 136 7.89 0.06 10.23
C ASP A 136 6.89 0.91 11.04
N ALA A 137 7.20 2.20 11.23
CA ALA A 137 6.29 3.15 11.86
C ALA A 137 4.97 3.29 11.08
N LEU A 138 5.04 3.35 9.75
CA LEU A 138 3.84 3.40 8.90
C LEU A 138 3.02 2.10 9.00
N ILE A 139 3.63 0.92 8.92
CA ILE A 139 2.92 -0.36 9.09
C ILE A 139 2.19 -0.39 10.44
N ARG A 140 2.86 0.03 11.53
CA ARG A 140 2.24 0.10 12.87
C ARG A 140 1.07 1.07 12.92
N LEU A 141 1.18 2.24 12.29
CA LEU A 141 0.08 3.20 12.19
C LEU A 141 -1.11 2.59 11.44
N LEU A 142 -0.87 1.94 10.31
CA LEU A 142 -1.92 1.30 9.51
C LEU A 142 -2.63 0.19 10.31
N GLN A 143 -1.88 -0.63 11.06
CA GLN A 143 -2.45 -1.66 11.94
C GLN A 143 -3.23 -1.05 13.10
N LYS A 144 -2.70 0.01 13.74
CA LYS A 144 -3.38 0.73 14.84
C LYS A 144 -4.75 1.25 14.44
N HIS A 145 -4.90 1.68 13.19
CA HIS A 145 -6.16 2.18 12.65
C HIS A 145 -6.93 1.15 11.83
N ASP A 146 -6.68 -0.16 12.01
CA ASP A 146 -7.35 -1.24 11.27
C ASP A 146 -7.46 -0.97 9.77
N VAL A 147 -6.34 -0.70 9.12
CA VAL A 147 -6.29 -0.65 7.65
C VAL A 147 -6.21 -2.09 7.15
N GLN A 148 -7.18 -2.52 6.33
CA GLN A 148 -7.24 -3.89 5.86
C GLN A 148 -6.30 -4.14 4.69
N VAL A 149 -6.11 -3.15 3.81
CA VAL A 149 -5.40 -3.32 2.55
C VAL A 149 -4.44 -2.17 2.28
N ALA A 150 -3.19 -2.49 1.96
CA ALA A 150 -2.24 -1.58 1.32
C ALA A 150 -1.98 -2.05 -0.12
N LEU A 151 -2.41 -1.26 -1.09
CA LEU A 151 -2.18 -1.46 -2.51
C LEU A 151 -0.92 -0.71 -2.94
N SER A 152 -0.08 -1.37 -3.72
CA SER A 152 1.10 -0.74 -4.30
C SER A 152 1.42 -1.19 -5.72
N GLY A 153 2.28 -0.41 -6.37
CA GLY A 153 2.89 -0.72 -7.65
C GLY A 153 4.37 -1.07 -7.47
N HIS A 154 5.20 -0.48 -8.34
CA HIS A 154 6.67 -0.49 -8.32
C HIS A 154 7.33 -1.85 -8.60
N GLU A 155 6.94 -2.91 -7.90
CA GLU A 155 7.45 -4.25 -8.20
C GLU A 155 6.73 -4.85 -9.40
N HIS A 156 7.42 -5.15 -10.50
CA HIS A 156 6.79 -5.62 -11.75
C HIS A 156 6.33 -7.08 -11.67
N LEU A 157 5.41 -7.42 -10.77
CA LEU A 157 4.76 -8.72 -10.63
C LEU A 157 3.50 -8.55 -9.78
N TYR A 158 2.73 -9.62 -9.64
CA TYR A 158 1.70 -9.70 -8.62
C TYR A 158 2.29 -10.29 -7.34
N GLU A 159 2.05 -9.65 -6.20
CA GLU A 159 2.42 -10.19 -4.89
C GLU A 159 1.33 -9.90 -3.86
N HIS A 160 1.03 -10.88 -3.01
CA HIS A 160 0.14 -10.74 -1.87
C HIS A 160 0.84 -11.29 -0.62
N SER A 161 0.88 -10.47 0.43
CA SER A 161 1.37 -10.85 1.75
C SER A 161 0.42 -10.40 2.86
N LEU A 162 0.51 -11.09 4.00
CA LEU A 162 -0.21 -10.77 5.22
C LEU A 162 0.77 -10.37 6.31
N THR A 163 0.44 -9.30 7.03
CA THR A 163 1.10 -8.93 8.28
C THR A 163 0.16 -9.13 9.43
N SER A 164 0.50 -10.04 10.33
CA SER A 164 -0.26 -10.27 11.57
C SER A 164 -0.20 -9.03 12.47
N SER A 165 -1.29 -8.71 13.15
CA SER A 165 -1.30 -7.59 14.09
C SER A 165 -0.47 -7.91 15.34
N PRO A 166 0.30 -6.94 15.88
CA PRO A 166 1.08 -7.15 17.09
C PRO A 166 0.19 -7.56 18.27
N GLY A 167 0.55 -8.64 18.97
CA GLY A 167 -0.12 -9.07 20.20
C GLY A 167 -1.20 -10.14 20.03
N GLY A 168 -1.55 -10.55 18.82
CA GLY A 168 -2.48 -11.67 18.60
C GLY A 168 -3.84 -11.51 19.29
N ALA A 169 -4.20 -10.28 19.70
CA ALA A 169 -5.44 -10.01 20.37
C ALA A 169 -6.59 -10.42 19.44
N ALA A 170 -7.45 -11.31 19.93
CA ALA A 170 -8.60 -11.78 19.18
C ALA A 170 -9.42 -10.56 18.72
N GLY A 171 -9.52 -10.34 17.41
CA GLY A 171 -10.35 -9.27 16.83
C GLY A 171 -9.64 -8.31 15.86
N GLN A 172 -8.30 -8.27 15.79
CA GLN A 172 -7.61 -7.41 14.80
C GLN A 172 -7.40 -8.12 13.45
N THR A 173 -7.86 -7.49 12.38
CA THR A 173 -7.73 -8.00 11.01
C THR A 173 -6.29 -7.85 10.52
N PRO A 174 -5.66 -8.88 9.91
CA PRO A 174 -4.32 -8.75 9.35
C PRO A 174 -4.28 -7.68 8.25
N LEU A 175 -3.14 -7.01 8.11
CA LEU A 175 -2.91 -6.08 7.00
C LEU A 175 -2.55 -6.89 5.75
N HIS A 176 -3.39 -6.83 4.73
CA HIS A 176 -3.09 -7.34 3.39
C HIS A 176 -2.24 -6.33 2.62
N THR A 177 -1.02 -6.69 2.24
CA THR A 177 -0.24 -5.90 1.28
C THR A 177 -0.30 -6.56 -0.08
N VAL A 178 -0.80 -5.84 -1.08
CA VAL A 178 -1.01 -6.33 -2.44
C VAL A 178 -0.28 -5.45 -3.44
N ILE A 179 0.73 -6.01 -4.09
CA ILE A 179 1.44 -5.39 -5.20
C ILE A 179 0.75 -5.79 -6.50
N THR A 180 0.29 -4.82 -7.29
CA THR A 180 -0.49 -5.03 -8.51
C THR A 180 0.06 -4.27 -9.73
N SER A 181 1.34 -4.43 -10.03
CA SER A 181 2.07 -3.66 -11.06
C SER A 181 2.21 -4.34 -12.42
N GLY A 182 1.35 -5.31 -12.74
CA GLY A 182 1.37 -6.01 -14.04
C GLY A 182 0.79 -5.22 -15.21
N GLY A 183 0.80 -3.89 -15.14
CA GLY A 183 0.06 -2.99 -16.03
C GLY A 183 0.70 -2.73 -17.40
N GLY A 184 1.94 -3.19 -17.64
CA GLY A 184 2.55 -3.06 -18.97
C GLY A 184 4.07 -3.06 -19.03
N VAL A 185 4.78 -2.81 -17.93
CA VAL A 185 6.23 -3.02 -17.87
C VAL A 185 6.53 -4.52 -17.73
N PRO A 186 7.57 -5.08 -18.39
CA PRO A 186 7.85 -6.52 -18.35
C PRO A 186 7.88 -7.10 -16.94
N PRO A 187 7.09 -8.16 -16.67
CA PRO A 187 7.09 -8.79 -15.37
C PRO A 187 8.45 -9.37 -15.01
N ARG A 188 8.85 -9.21 -13.75
CA ARG A 188 10.05 -9.79 -13.16
C ARG A 188 9.77 -11.15 -12.56
N GLU A 189 10.83 -11.92 -12.35
CA GLU A 189 10.77 -13.21 -11.68
C GLU A 189 10.28 -13.07 -10.23
N THR A 190 9.58 -14.11 -9.77
CA THR A 190 9.17 -14.23 -8.37
C THR A 190 10.36 -14.52 -7.48
N ALA A 191 10.25 -14.22 -6.19
CA ALA A 191 11.33 -14.43 -5.26
C ALA A 191 11.61 -15.92 -5.04
N SER A 192 12.89 -16.29 -4.94
CA SER A 192 13.26 -17.65 -4.57
C SER A 192 12.89 -17.95 -3.12
N PRO A 193 12.67 -19.22 -2.74
CA PRO A 193 12.38 -19.58 -1.35
C PRO A 193 13.44 -19.09 -0.34
N ALA A 194 14.71 -19.02 -0.76
CA ALA A 194 15.78 -18.49 0.08
C ALA A 194 15.60 -16.99 0.37
N LYS A 195 15.35 -16.18 -0.67
CA LYS A 195 15.04 -14.75 -0.52
C LYS A 195 13.78 -14.53 0.32
N VAL A 196 12.76 -15.37 0.16
CA VAL A 196 11.54 -15.28 0.99
C VAL A 196 11.86 -15.49 2.48
N ARG A 197 12.68 -16.50 2.82
CA ARG A 197 13.09 -16.75 4.22
C ARG A 197 13.91 -15.61 4.80
N GLU A 198 14.89 -15.11 4.04
CA GLU A 198 15.75 -13.99 4.42
C GLU A 198 14.91 -12.73 4.73
N ARG A 199 14.04 -12.35 3.80
CA ARG A 199 13.19 -11.15 3.92
C ARG A 199 12.15 -11.29 5.02
N ARG A 200 11.63 -12.50 5.25
CA ARG A 200 10.79 -12.78 6.42
C ARG A 200 11.55 -12.58 7.73
N ALA A 201 12.81 -13.01 7.80
CA ALA A 201 13.65 -12.79 8.98
C ALA A 201 13.92 -11.29 9.20
N ASP A 202 14.06 -10.50 8.13
CA ASP A 202 14.17 -9.04 8.23
C ASP A 202 12.94 -8.41 8.88
N PHE A 203 11.74 -8.69 8.38
CA PHE A 203 10.51 -8.18 8.99
C PHE A 203 10.32 -8.63 10.44
N ARG A 204 10.76 -9.85 10.79
CA ARG A 204 10.71 -10.34 12.17
C ARG A 204 11.64 -9.58 13.11
N ARG A 205 12.83 -9.15 12.65
CA ARG A 205 13.71 -8.27 13.44
C ARG A 205 13.05 -6.93 13.74
N SER A 206 12.24 -6.42 12.81
CA SER A 206 11.39 -5.24 13.00
C SER A 206 10.13 -5.48 13.83
N GLY A 207 9.90 -6.72 14.31
CA GLY A 207 8.76 -7.09 15.14
C GLY A 207 7.47 -7.37 14.36
N PHE A 208 7.56 -7.70 13.06
CA PHE A 208 6.41 -8.08 12.24
C PHE A 208 6.47 -9.57 11.85
N ASP A 209 5.35 -10.27 11.99
CA ASP A 209 5.17 -11.58 11.39
C ASP A 209 4.49 -11.43 10.03
N VAL A 210 5.31 -11.49 8.98
CA VAL A 210 4.87 -11.33 7.60
C VAL A 210 4.92 -12.67 6.88
N SER A 211 3.84 -13.01 6.17
CA SER A 211 3.74 -14.22 5.36
C SER A 211 3.39 -13.90 3.92
N LEU A 212 4.23 -14.39 3.00
CA LEU A 212 3.94 -14.39 1.57
C LEU A 212 2.82 -15.41 1.27
N GLN A 213 1.75 -14.95 0.64
CA GLN A 213 0.61 -15.77 0.25
C GLN A 213 0.72 -16.20 -1.22
N LYS A 214 1.05 -15.25 -2.10
CA LYS A 214 1.12 -15.49 -3.53
C LYS A 214 2.13 -14.56 -4.21
N GLN A 215 2.80 -15.10 -5.23
CA GLN A 215 3.49 -14.31 -6.25
C GLN A 215 3.13 -14.84 -7.63
N ALA A 216 3.06 -13.96 -8.63
CA ALA A 216 2.95 -14.34 -10.03
C ALA A 216 3.66 -13.34 -10.94
N SER A 217 4.60 -13.82 -11.74
CA SER A 217 5.21 -13.06 -12.82
C SER A 217 4.29 -13.05 -14.04
N THR A 218 3.38 -12.08 -14.11
CA THR A 218 2.41 -11.99 -15.20
C THR A 218 1.87 -10.58 -15.35
N TYR A 219 1.47 -10.20 -16.56
CA TYR A 219 0.65 -9.01 -16.78
C TYR A 219 -0.73 -9.25 -16.17
N HIS A 220 -1.25 -8.26 -15.45
CA HIS A 220 -2.52 -8.40 -14.74
C HIS A 220 -3.13 -7.05 -14.38
N TYR A 221 -4.38 -7.10 -13.94
CA TYR A 221 -5.03 -6.03 -13.20
C TYR A 221 -5.79 -6.61 -12.02
N THR A 222 -6.01 -5.79 -11.00
CA THR A 222 -6.80 -6.15 -9.82
C THR A 222 -8.13 -5.41 -9.85
N ARG A 223 -9.24 -6.14 -9.73
CA ARG A 223 -10.57 -5.56 -9.54
C ARG A 223 -10.94 -5.63 -8.06
N MET A 224 -11.25 -4.48 -7.47
CA MET A 224 -11.75 -4.37 -6.12
C MET A 224 -13.27 -4.18 -6.14
N ASN A 225 -13.99 -4.96 -5.33
CA ASN A 225 -15.42 -4.80 -5.08
C ASN A 225 -15.63 -4.66 -3.59
N VAL A 226 -16.40 -3.64 -3.18
CA VAL A 226 -16.65 -3.33 -1.77
C VAL A 226 -18.16 -3.27 -1.54
N THR A 227 -18.62 -4.01 -0.55
CA THR A 227 -19.96 -3.94 0.04
C THR A 227 -19.82 -3.54 1.52
N PRO A 228 -20.91 -3.26 2.25
CA PRO A 228 -20.83 -3.01 3.69
C PRO A 228 -20.14 -4.13 4.46
N ASP A 229 -20.35 -5.39 4.06
CA ASP A 229 -19.86 -6.56 4.79
C ASP A 229 -18.58 -7.17 4.23
N THR A 230 -18.20 -6.84 2.99
CA THR A 230 -17.09 -7.52 2.31
C THR A 230 -16.28 -6.62 1.38
N LEU A 231 -14.97 -6.80 1.43
CA LEU A 231 -14.04 -6.32 0.43
C LEU A 231 -13.47 -7.53 -0.32
N THR A 232 -13.61 -7.54 -1.65
CA THR A 232 -13.05 -8.58 -2.50
C THR A 232 -12.06 -7.97 -3.49
N LEU A 233 -10.82 -8.47 -3.49
CA LEU A 233 -9.82 -8.22 -4.52
C LEU A 233 -9.78 -9.45 -5.44
N SER A 234 -9.99 -9.26 -6.75
CA SER A 234 -9.83 -10.32 -7.75
C SER A 234 -8.79 -9.89 -8.77
N THR A 235 -7.67 -10.59 -8.79
CA THR A 235 -6.57 -10.33 -9.73
C THR A 235 -6.71 -11.22 -10.95
N TYR A 236 -6.64 -10.63 -12.13
CA TYR A 236 -6.81 -11.32 -13.40
C TYR A 236 -5.57 -11.18 -14.27
N GLY A 237 -5.02 -12.32 -14.70
CA GLY A 237 -3.95 -12.36 -15.69
C GLY A 237 -4.43 -11.86 -17.04
N ILE A 238 -3.54 -11.21 -17.77
CA ILE A 238 -3.73 -10.74 -19.14
C ILE A 238 -2.71 -11.41 -20.04
N ASN A 239 -3.15 -11.93 -21.19
CA ASN A 239 -2.24 -12.23 -22.28
C ASN A 239 -1.99 -10.94 -23.07
N ALA A 240 -0.78 -10.38 -22.95
CA ALA A 240 -0.39 -9.14 -23.62
C ALA A 240 -0.56 -9.22 -25.15
N GLY A 241 -0.39 -10.39 -25.76
CA GLY A 241 -0.54 -10.59 -27.21
C GLY A 241 -2.00 -10.62 -27.70
N ARG A 242 -2.99 -10.76 -26.79
CA ARG A 242 -4.42 -10.87 -27.16
C ARG A 242 -5.32 -9.86 -26.46
N ALA A 243 -4.81 -9.05 -25.53
CA ALA A 243 -5.61 -8.15 -24.69
C ALA A 243 -6.83 -8.83 -24.05
N GLN A 244 -6.72 -10.13 -23.78
CA GLN A 244 -7.77 -10.95 -23.20
C GLN A 244 -7.38 -11.36 -21.79
N ARG A 245 -8.37 -11.32 -20.89
CA ARG A 245 -8.27 -11.94 -19.57
C ARG A 245 -8.04 -13.44 -19.76
N THR A 246 -6.98 -13.96 -19.14
CA THR A 246 -6.60 -15.37 -19.25
C THR A 246 -7.10 -16.19 -18.09
N SER A 247 -6.83 -15.75 -16.86
CA SER A 247 -7.07 -16.54 -15.66
C SER A 247 -7.28 -15.66 -14.44
N LEU A 248 -7.93 -16.22 -13.40
CA LEU A 248 -7.91 -15.65 -12.06
C LEU A 248 -6.55 -16.01 -11.43
N VAL A 249 -5.76 -15.01 -11.07
CA VAL A 249 -4.47 -15.19 -10.39
C VAL A 249 -4.72 -15.48 -8.91
N GLU A 250 -5.55 -14.65 -8.27
CA GLU A 250 -5.95 -14.80 -6.88
C GLU A 250 -7.29 -14.08 -6.63
N ARG A 251 -8.04 -14.56 -5.64
CA ARG A 251 -9.15 -13.84 -5.05
C ARG A 251 -8.97 -13.76 -3.54
N ILE A 252 -8.90 -12.54 -3.03
CA ILE A 252 -8.84 -12.24 -1.60
C ILE A 252 -10.23 -11.74 -1.19
N ARG A 253 -10.79 -12.30 -0.12
CA ARG A 253 -12.06 -11.86 0.46
C ARG A 253 -11.83 -11.51 1.93
N ILE A 254 -12.16 -10.29 2.29
CA ILE A 254 -12.00 -9.73 3.63
C ILE A 254 -13.40 -9.40 4.14
N ALA A 255 -13.76 -9.90 5.31
CA ALA A 255 -14.99 -9.53 5.99
C ALA A 255 -14.83 -8.14 6.65
N ALA A 256 -15.92 -7.41 6.78
CA ALA A 256 -15.91 -6.18 7.55
C ALA A 256 -15.47 -6.49 8.99
N PRO A 257 -14.64 -5.62 9.60
CA PRO A 257 -14.31 -5.76 11.01
C PRO A 257 -15.59 -5.73 11.87
N PRO A 258 -15.62 -6.45 13.01
CA PRO A 258 -16.74 -6.34 13.93
C PRO A 258 -16.85 -4.90 14.46
N PRO A 259 -18.07 -4.42 14.77
CA PRO A 259 -18.28 -3.13 15.42
C PRO A 259 -17.49 -3.03 16.73
N ASP A 260 -17.07 -1.81 17.09
CA ASP A 260 -16.22 -1.58 18.27
C ASP A 260 -16.83 -2.12 19.59
N GLU A 261 -18.16 -2.12 19.74
CA GLU A 261 -18.85 -2.67 20.92
C GLU A 261 -18.59 -4.17 21.17
N GLN A 262 -18.14 -4.92 20.16
CA GLN A 262 -17.79 -6.34 20.30
C GLN A 262 -16.30 -6.58 20.59
N ARG A 263 -15.45 -5.55 20.52
CA ARG A 263 -14.01 -5.66 20.72
C ARG A 263 -13.60 -5.61 22.19
N ASP A 264 -14.36 -4.90 23.02
CA ASP A 264 -14.10 -4.76 24.45
C ASP A 264 -14.52 -6.00 25.29
N GLY A 265 -15.31 -6.92 24.71
CA GLY A 265 -15.80 -8.13 25.40
C GLY A 265 -14.76 -9.24 25.61
N ALA A 266 -13.56 -9.14 25.04
CA ALA A 266 -12.54 -10.20 25.09
C ALA A 266 -11.57 -10.08 26.29
N THR A 267 -11.75 -9.11 27.19
CA THR A 267 -10.90 -8.93 28.39
C THR A 267 -11.71 -9.04 29.68
N GLY A 268 -12.48 -10.13 29.83
CA GLY A 268 -12.96 -10.54 31.15
C GLY A 268 -11.85 -11.28 31.91
N PRO A 269 -11.54 -10.96 33.18
CA PRO A 269 -10.60 -11.75 33.96
C PRO A 269 -11.18 -13.16 34.13
N ALA A 270 -10.36 -14.18 33.84
CA ALA A 270 -10.69 -15.56 34.17
C ALA A 270 -10.87 -15.64 35.69
N ALA A 271 -12.12 -15.69 36.13
CA ALA A 271 -12.47 -15.89 37.52
C ALA A 271 -12.48 -17.38 37.84
N ARG A 272 -11.68 -17.71 38.87
CA ARG A 272 -11.56 -18.94 39.66
C ARG A 272 -10.47 -19.92 39.23
#